data_AF-A0A1R3I4Y2-F1
#
_entry.id   AF-A0A1R3I4Y2-F1
#
_cell.length_a   1.000
_cell.length_b   1.000
_cell.length_c   1.000
_cell.angle_alpha   90.00
_cell.angle_beta   90.00
_cell.angle_gamma   90.00
#
_symmetry.space_group_name_H-M   'P 1'
#
loop_
_entity.id
_entity.type
_entity.pdbx_description
1 polymer ?
#
loop_
_entity_poly.entity_id
_entity_poly.type
_entity_poly.pdbx_seq_one_letter_code
_entity_poly.pdbx_strand_id
1 'polypeptide(L)'
;MSVKLLHVVIGLLGDSDPTFRKACLVAAASLQSDTNSWLDVHQKTIFSNLIEKISRESRFAEALKSVEVAVQRNEDPFQRIKWLRFLNQDREPVDWDVPLTGVQDLLSTYVKHRKMAETVFMQVKYKFCSEVSYADVIGNYKILHGKYKKARKQYMNGMLSLHQVTGCNEYAC
;
A
#
# COMPACT_ATOMS: atom_id res chain seq x y z
N MET A 1 3.43 16.60 -2.96
CA MET A 1 2.72 15.76 -3.96
C MET A 1 3.55 14.56 -4.41
N SER A 2 4.87 14.67 -4.67
CA SER A 2 5.74 13.54 -5.07
C SER A 2 5.64 12.27 -4.23
N VAL A 3 5.63 12.38 -2.89
CA VAL A 3 5.45 11.21 -2.00
C VAL A 3 4.08 10.55 -2.22
N LYS A 4 3.01 11.36 -2.34
CA LYS A 4 1.67 10.86 -2.63
C LYS A 4 1.60 10.19 -4.02
N LEU A 5 2.30 10.74 -5.02
CA LEU A 5 2.42 10.12 -6.34
C LEU A 5 3.21 8.80 -6.30
N LEU A 6 4.25 8.70 -5.48
CA LEU A 6 4.99 7.45 -5.30
C LEU A 6 4.09 6.36 -4.72
N HIS A 7 3.24 6.70 -3.76
CA HIS A 7 2.20 5.79 -3.27
C HIS A 7 1.23 5.35 -4.37
N VAL A 8 0.78 6.27 -5.24
CA VAL A 8 -0.06 5.93 -6.39
C VAL A 8 0.68 4.98 -7.34
N VAL A 9 1.96 5.22 -7.64
CA VAL A 9 2.79 4.32 -8.45
C VAL A 9 2.86 2.92 -7.84
N ILE A 10 3.13 2.79 -6.54
CA ILE A 10 3.17 1.49 -5.86
C ILE A 10 1.81 0.78 -5.95
N GLY A 11 0.71 1.51 -5.81
CA GLY A 11 -0.64 0.98 -6.01
C GLY A 11 -0.86 0.48 -7.44
N LEU A 12 -0.48 1.27 -8.44
CA LEU A 12 -0.58 0.90 -9.85
C LEU A 12 0.26 -0.34 -10.18
N LEU A 13 1.48 -0.46 -9.59
CA LEU A 13 2.33 -1.65 -9.72
C LEU A 13 1.62 -2.91 -9.20
N GLY A 14 1.01 -2.80 -8.02
CA GLY A 14 0.22 -3.88 -7.44
C GLY A 14 -1.05 -4.21 -8.22
N ASP A 15 -1.62 -3.27 -8.96
CA ASP A 15 -2.77 -3.51 -9.83
C ASP A 15 -2.40 -4.22 -11.14
N SER A 16 -1.24 -3.88 -11.71
CA SER A 16 -0.73 -4.52 -12.92
C SER A 16 -0.06 -5.87 -12.69
N ASP A 17 0.46 -6.13 -11.48
CA ASP A 17 1.21 -7.35 -11.16
C ASP A 17 0.69 -8.02 -9.87
N PRO A 18 -0.14 -9.07 -10.01
CA PRO A 18 -0.61 -9.86 -8.86
C PRO A 18 0.52 -10.51 -8.04
N THR A 19 1.66 -10.82 -8.66
CA THR A 19 2.84 -11.37 -7.97
C THR A 19 3.47 -10.30 -7.10
N PHE A 20 3.62 -9.06 -7.58
CA PHE A 20 4.08 -7.93 -6.78
C PHE A 20 3.15 -7.69 -5.59
N ARG A 21 1.82 -7.70 -5.82
CA ARG A 21 0.83 -7.54 -4.75
C ARG A 21 0.94 -8.63 -3.68
N LYS A 22 1.11 -9.89 -4.08
CA LYS A 22 1.30 -11.02 -3.16
C LYS A 22 2.65 -10.95 -2.44
N ALA A 23 3.71 -10.56 -3.13
CA ALA A 23 5.04 -10.37 -2.54
C ALA A 23 5.02 -9.34 -1.41
N CYS A 24 4.28 -8.23 -1.55
CA CYS A 24 4.07 -7.27 -0.46
C CYS A 24 3.42 -7.90 0.79
N LEU A 25 2.52 -8.87 0.62
CA LEU A 25 1.88 -9.59 1.72
C LEU A 25 2.79 -10.67 2.33
N VAL A 26 3.55 -11.38 1.50
CA VAL A 26 4.48 -12.44 1.93
C VAL A 26 5.69 -11.87 2.66
N ALA A 27 6.21 -10.73 2.20
CA ALA A 27 7.24 -9.99 2.93
C ALA A 27 6.77 -9.61 4.34
N ALA A 28 5.45 -9.42 4.54
CA ALA A 28 4.87 -9.14 5.83
C ALA A 28 4.65 -10.38 6.72
N ALA A 29 4.75 -11.58 6.16
CA ALA A 29 4.36 -12.81 6.85
C ALA A 29 5.45 -13.36 7.78
N SER A 30 5.53 -12.90 9.04
CA SER A 30 6.36 -13.58 10.04
C SER A 30 5.70 -14.89 10.48
N LEU A 31 6.33 -16.03 10.20
CA LEU A 31 6.02 -17.30 10.85
C LEU A 31 6.95 -17.47 12.06
N GLN A 32 6.43 -17.91 13.21
CA GLN A 32 7.23 -18.40 14.32
C GLN A 32 7.54 -19.88 14.04
N SER A 33 8.80 -20.22 13.79
CA SER A 33 9.42 -21.50 14.20
C SER A 33 10.91 -21.50 13.86
N ASP A 34 11.65 -22.39 14.54
CA ASP A 34 13.11 -22.45 14.72
C ASP A 34 14.00 -22.60 13.46
N THR A 35 13.50 -22.29 12.27
CA THR A 35 14.22 -22.20 10.98
C THR A 35 14.51 -20.75 10.58
N ASN A 36 14.93 -19.95 11.56
CA ASN A 36 14.99 -18.48 11.52
C ASN A 36 15.89 -17.85 10.43
N SER A 37 16.84 -18.57 9.82
CA SER A 37 17.75 -17.98 8.81
C SER A 37 17.19 -18.00 7.39
N TRP A 38 16.61 -19.11 6.96
CA TRP A 38 16.16 -19.28 5.56
C TRP A 38 14.95 -18.41 5.23
N LEU A 39 13.99 -18.31 6.15
CA LEU A 39 12.80 -17.47 5.97
C LEU A 39 13.14 -15.98 5.96
N ASP A 40 14.03 -15.55 6.88
CA ASP A 40 14.51 -14.17 6.93
C ASP A 40 15.25 -13.78 5.64
N VAL A 41 16.12 -14.66 5.12
CA VAL A 41 16.78 -14.49 3.82
C VAL A 41 15.75 -14.37 2.69
N HIS A 42 14.72 -15.22 2.66
CA HIS A 42 13.68 -15.11 1.63
C HIS A 42 12.90 -13.79 1.73
N GLN A 43 12.51 -13.36 2.92
CA GLN A 43 11.76 -12.11 3.08
C GLN A 43 12.59 -10.89 2.69
N LYS A 44 13.88 -10.87 3.05
CA LYS A 44 14.84 -9.86 2.58
C LYS A 44 14.96 -9.85 1.07
N THR A 45 15.09 -11.02 0.43
CA THR A 45 15.12 -11.14 -1.03
C THR A 45 13.83 -10.63 -1.68
N ILE A 46 12.66 -11.00 -1.14
CA ILE A 46 11.37 -10.50 -1.63
C ILE A 46 11.32 -8.97 -1.49
N PHE A 47 11.72 -8.43 -0.34
CA PHE A 47 11.77 -6.99 -0.12
C PHE A 47 12.70 -6.29 -1.12
N SER A 48 13.91 -6.79 -1.32
CA SER A 48 14.86 -6.23 -2.30
C SER A 48 14.26 -6.24 -3.71
N ASN A 49 13.62 -7.34 -4.11
CA ASN A 49 12.95 -7.43 -5.42
C ASN A 49 11.81 -6.42 -5.57
N LEU A 50 11.05 -6.16 -4.51
CA LEU A 50 9.99 -5.13 -4.50
C LEU A 50 10.60 -3.74 -4.68
N ILE A 51 11.64 -3.39 -3.92
CA ILE A 51 12.32 -2.10 -4.00
C ILE A 51 12.99 -1.91 -5.37
N GLU A 52 13.64 -2.93 -5.90
CA GLU A 52 14.23 -2.91 -7.25
C GLU A 52 13.16 -2.65 -8.31
N LYS A 53 12.00 -3.31 -8.22
CA LYS A 53 10.89 -3.08 -9.13
C LYS A 53 10.36 -1.65 -9.06
N ILE A 54 10.19 -1.09 -7.86
CA ILE A 54 9.78 0.32 -7.67
C ILE A 54 10.86 1.27 -8.23
N SER A 55 12.14 0.94 -8.05
CA SER A 55 13.25 1.73 -8.57
C SER A 55 13.25 1.78 -10.11
N ARG A 56 13.05 0.63 -10.75
CA ARG A 56 13.06 0.50 -12.22
C ARG A 56 11.85 1.17 -12.88
N GLU A 57 10.67 1.05 -12.29
CA GLU A 57 9.44 1.57 -12.89
C GLU A 57 9.19 3.02 -12.45
N SER A 58 9.09 3.97 -13.39
CA SER A 58 8.79 5.38 -13.06
C SER A 58 7.29 5.62 -12.90
N ARG A 59 6.49 5.19 -13.89
CA ARG A 59 5.02 5.33 -13.97
C ARG A 59 4.49 6.71 -13.57
N PHE A 60 5.31 7.75 -13.70
CA PHE A 60 4.98 9.12 -13.27
C PHE A 60 3.77 9.67 -14.03
N ALA A 61 3.79 9.54 -15.36
CA ALA A 61 2.69 9.99 -16.21
C ALA A 61 1.38 9.24 -15.92
N GLU A 62 1.46 7.94 -15.65
CA GLU A 62 0.28 7.12 -15.29
C GLU A 62 -0.27 7.52 -13.93
N ALA A 63 0.59 7.74 -12.93
CA ALA A 63 0.17 8.19 -11.61
C ALA A 63 -0.47 9.58 -11.68
N LEU A 64 0.11 10.51 -12.44
CA LEU A 64 -0.45 11.85 -12.61
C LEU A 64 -1.83 11.79 -13.28
N LYS A 65 -1.96 10.99 -14.35
CA LYS A 65 -3.24 10.76 -15.03
C LYS A 65 -4.28 10.11 -14.10
N SER A 66 -3.86 9.16 -13.25
CA SER A 66 -4.76 8.54 -12.28
C SER A 66 -5.29 9.55 -11.25
N VAL A 67 -4.45 10.48 -10.80
CA VAL A 67 -4.87 11.55 -9.89
C VAL A 67 -5.83 12.50 -10.60
N GLU A 68 -5.53 12.88 -11.84
CA GLU A 68 -6.38 13.74 -12.65
C GLU A 68 -7.79 13.15 -12.85
N VAL A 69 -7.87 11.87 -13.20
CA VAL A 69 -9.16 11.17 -13.38
C VAL A 69 -9.96 11.13 -12.07
N ALA A 70 -9.32 10.88 -10.93
CA ALA A 70 -10.01 10.88 -9.64
C ALA A 70 -10.55 12.28 -9.27
N VAL A 71 -9.75 13.34 -9.48
CA VAL A 71 -10.19 14.72 -9.25
C VAL A 71 -11.37 15.08 -10.15
N GLN A 72 -11.35 14.69 -11.44
CA GLN A 72 -12.46 14.91 -12.37
C GLN A 72 -13.76 14.19 -11.93
N ARG A 73 -13.63 13.07 -11.21
CA ARG A 73 -14.76 12.30 -10.67
C ARG A 73 -15.20 12.75 -9.28
N ASN A 74 -14.59 13.80 -8.73
CA ASN A 74 -14.82 14.22 -7.34
C ASN A 74 -14.52 13.10 -6.32
N GLU A 75 -13.58 12.22 -6.66
CA GLU A 75 -13.08 11.14 -5.82
C GLU A 75 -11.77 11.55 -5.16
N ASP A 76 -11.51 11.05 -3.94
CA ASP A 76 -10.22 11.25 -3.29
C ASP A 76 -9.15 10.33 -3.93
N PRO A 77 -8.15 10.89 -4.66
CA PRO A 77 -7.10 10.11 -5.30
C PRO A 77 -6.22 9.34 -4.32
N PHE A 78 -6.22 9.72 -3.04
CA PHE A 78 -5.35 9.17 -2.00
C PHE A 78 -6.11 8.28 -1.01
N GLN A 79 -7.38 7.96 -1.29
CA GLN A 79 -8.20 7.12 -0.42
C GLN A 79 -7.53 5.79 -0.06
N ARG A 80 -6.81 5.18 -1.02
CA ARG A 80 -6.10 3.91 -0.85
C ARG A 80 -4.90 3.96 0.09
N ILE A 81 -4.39 5.13 0.46
CA ILE A 81 -3.26 5.26 1.39
C ILE A 81 -3.64 5.81 2.75
N LYS A 82 -4.90 6.23 2.91
CA LYS A 82 -5.42 6.72 4.19
C LYS A 82 -5.34 5.70 5.32
N TRP A 83 -5.22 4.40 5.02
CA TRP A 83 -5.04 3.37 6.05
C TRP A 83 -3.71 3.46 6.79
N LEU A 84 -2.70 4.14 6.22
CA LEU A 84 -1.40 4.35 6.89
C LEU A 84 -1.54 5.12 8.20
N ARG A 85 -2.59 5.94 8.35
CA ARG A 85 -2.92 6.62 9.62
C ARG A 85 -3.08 5.65 10.79
N PHE A 86 -3.53 4.42 10.51
CA PHE A 86 -3.76 3.40 11.53
C PHE A 86 -2.50 2.62 11.90
N LEU A 87 -1.36 2.87 11.26
CA LEU A 87 -0.06 2.29 11.62
C LEU A 87 0.79 3.23 12.49
N ASN A 88 0.64 4.55 12.33
CA ASN A 88 1.46 5.56 13.00
C ASN A 88 0.84 6.07 14.31
N GLN A 89 0.28 5.20 15.16
CA GLN A 89 -0.35 5.66 16.42
C GLN A 89 0.66 6.26 17.42
N ASP A 90 1.94 5.87 17.33
CA ASP A 90 3.01 6.33 18.23
C ASP A 90 3.94 7.40 17.62
N ARG A 91 3.66 7.88 16.41
CA ARG A 91 4.47 8.90 15.70
C ARG A 91 3.60 10.11 15.37
N GLU A 92 4.25 11.27 15.17
CA GLU A 92 3.62 12.50 14.67
C GLU A 92 2.62 12.18 13.54
N PRO A 93 1.37 12.66 13.64
CA PRO A 93 0.36 12.40 12.63
C PRO A 93 0.80 13.01 11.32
N VAL A 94 1.10 12.16 10.33
CA VAL A 94 1.31 12.64 8.97
C VAL A 94 -0.03 13.11 8.43
N ASP A 95 -0.10 14.39 8.02
CA ASP A 95 -1.30 14.97 7.43
C ASP A 95 -1.56 14.40 6.02
N TRP A 96 -2.34 13.33 5.98
CA TRP A 96 -2.80 12.71 4.74
C TRP A 96 -4.03 13.40 4.16
N ASP A 97 -4.73 14.22 4.96
CA ASP A 97 -6.05 14.78 4.65
C ASP A 97 -5.88 16.16 3.97
N VAL A 98 -5.33 16.15 2.75
CA VAL A 98 -5.33 17.36 1.90
C VAL A 98 -6.70 17.51 1.27
N PRO A 99 -7.40 18.66 1.44
CA PRO A 99 -8.67 18.92 0.80
C PRO A 99 -8.60 18.75 -0.72
N LEU A 100 -9.67 18.28 -1.35
CA LEU A 100 -9.70 18.03 -2.80
C LEU A 100 -9.35 19.29 -3.61
N THR A 101 -9.79 20.47 -3.16
CA THR A 101 -9.42 21.77 -3.73
C THR A 101 -7.91 21.98 -3.71
N GLY A 102 -7.25 21.70 -2.59
CA GLY A 102 -5.79 21.74 -2.49
C GLY A 102 -5.08 20.71 -3.38
N VAL A 103 -5.70 19.54 -3.63
CA VAL A 103 -5.18 18.55 -4.58
C VAL A 103 -5.26 19.08 -6.02
N GLN A 104 -6.34 19.78 -6.37
CA GLN A 104 -6.56 20.33 -7.71
C GLN A 104 -5.56 21.45 -8.03
N ASP A 105 -5.28 22.34 -7.09
CA ASP A 105 -4.27 23.40 -7.23
C ASP A 105 -2.85 22.82 -7.40
N LEU A 106 -2.52 21.80 -6.59
CA LEU A 106 -1.26 21.06 -6.71
C LEU A 106 -1.14 20.34 -8.06
N LEU A 107 -2.23 19.74 -8.54
CA LEU A 107 -2.26 19.06 -9.84
C LEU A 107 -2.04 20.05 -10.99
N SER A 108 -2.72 21.20 -10.98
CA SER A 108 -2.53 22.27 -11.96
C SER A 108 -1.07 22.72 -12.03
N THR A 109 -0.45 22.90 -10.86
CA THR A 109 0.98 23.25 -10.74
C THR A 109 1.89 22.17 -11.32
N TYR A 110 1.61 20.90 -11.04
CA TYR A 110 2.36 19.75 -11.57
C TYR A 110 2.23 19.62 -13.09
N VAL A 111 1.05 19.86 -13.65
CA VAL A 111 0.82 19.83 -15.10
C VAL A 111 1.57 20.99 -15.78
N LYS A 112 1.49 22.20 -15.21
CA LYS A 112 2.18 23.39 -15.73
C LYS A 112 3.70 23.24 -15.71
N HIS A 113 4.25 22.67 -14.64
CA HIS A 113 5.70 22.50 -14.44
C HIS A 113 6.14 21.04 -14.56
N ARG A 114 5.56 20.30 -15.51
CA ARG A 114 5.67 18.83 -15.61
C ARG A 114 7.09 18.28 -15.54
N LYS A 115 8.02 18.83 -16.32
CA LYS A 115 9.42 18.35 -16.33
C LYS A 115 10.08 18.52 -14.96
N MET A 116 9.88 19.66 -14.31
CA MET A 116 10.42 19.93 -12.98
C MET A 116 9.78 19.03 -11.93
N ALA A 117 8.46 18.84 -12.00
CA ALA A 117 7.72 17.94 -11.13
C ALA A 117 8.19 16.48 -11.27
N GLU A 118 8.45 16.03 -12.50
CA GLU A 118 8.99 14.70 -12.78
C GLU A 118 10.40 14.53 -12.20
N THR A 119 11.29 15.53 -12.35
CA THR A 119 12.62 15.50 -11.74
C THR A 119 12.55 15.38 -10.22
N VAL A 120 11.70 16.19 -9.56
CA VAL A 120 11.52 16.13 -8.09
C VAL A 120 10.91 14.79 -7.68
N PHE A 121 9.97 14.25 -8.45
CA PHE A 121 9.42 12.92 -8.22
C PHE A 121 10.50 11.83 -8.31
N MET A 122 11.36 11.87 -9.34
CA MET A 122 12.43 10.90 -9.51
C MET A 122 13.47 10.98 -8.38
N GLN A 123 13.77 12.17 -7.87
CA GLN A 123 14.63 12.34 -6.69
C GLN A 123 14.03 11.71 -5.44
N VAL A 124 12.74 11.95 -5.17
CA VAL A 124 12.04 11.33 -4.03
C VAL A 124 12.00 9.81 -4.17
N LYS A 125 11.72 9.29 -5.37
CA LYS A 125 11.72 7.85 -5.65
C LYS A 125 13.09 7.23 -5.44
N TYR A 126 14.12 7.86 -6.00
CA TYR A 126 15.51 7.41 -5.85
C TYR A 126 15.89 7.33 -4.37
N LYS A 127 15.66 8.42 -3.62
CA LYS A 127 15.93 8.49 -2.19
C LYS A 127 15.20 7.39 -1.41
N PHE A 128 13.91 7.20 -1.67
CA PHE A 128 13.12 6.13 -1.06
C PHE A 128 13.76 4.76 -1.32
N CYS A 129 14.07 4.43 -2.57
CA CYS A 129 14.61 3.13 -2.94
C CYS A 129 16.04 2.90 -2.45
N SER A 130 16.85 3.95 -2.27
CA SER A 130 18.22 3.84 -1.79
C SER A 130 18.35 3.76 -0.28
N GLU A 131 17.41 4.37 0.45
CA GLU A 131 17.49 4.49 1.92
C GLU A 131 16.67 3.44 2.67
N VAL A 132 15.58 2.93 2.07
CA VAL A 132 14.70 1.99 2.77
C VAL A 132 15.34 0.61 2.90
N SER A 133 15.40 0.09 4.13
CA SER A 133 15.89 -1.24 4.42
C SER A 133 14.78 -2.15 4.95
N TYR A 134 15.01 -3.47 4.88
CA TYR A 134 14.07 -4.44 5.46
C TYR A 134 13.91 -4.26 6.98
N ALA A 135 14.98 -3.85 7.66
CA ALA A 135 14.98 -3.60 9.10
C ALA A 135 14.02 -2.45 9.49
N ASP A 136 13.86 -1.45 8.63
CA ASP A 136 12.97 -0.31 8.87
C ASP A 136 11.49 -0.71 8.81
N VAL A 137 11.15 -1.73 8.02
CA VAL A 137 9.76 -2.08 7.72
C VAL A 137 9.25 -3.31 8.45
N ILE A 138 10.15 -4.18 8.95
CA ILE A 138 9.76 -5.48 9.54
C ILE A 138 8.81 -5.35 10.73
N GLY A 139 8.98 -4.30 11.55
CA GLY A 139 8.04 -4.01 12.65
C GLY A 139 6.62 -3.73 12.15
N ASN A 140 6.50 -2.84 11.17
CA ASN A 140 5.22 -2.47 10.56
C ASN A 140 4.57 -3.65 9.82
N TYR A 141 5.38 -4.47 9.16
CA TYR A 141 4.97 -5.70 8.50
C TYR A 141 4.33 -6.70 9.47
N LYS A 142 4.94 -6.91 10.63
CA LYS A 142 4.37 -7.78 11.69
C LYS A 142 3.02 -7.24 12.19
N ILE A 143 2.90 -5.93 12.41
CA ILE A 143 1.66 -5.28 12.83
C ILE A 143 0.56 -5.49 11.78
N LEU A 144 0.87 -5.19 10.51
CA LEU A 144 -0.05 -5.35 9.37
C LEU A 144 -0.53 -6.80 9.23
N HIS A 145 0.40 -7.75 9.29
CA HIS A 145 0.08 -9.16 9.19
C HIS A 145 -0.82 -9.64 10.34
N GLY A 146 -0.58 -9.17 11.57
CA GLY A 146 -1.46 -9.43 12.71
C GLY A 146 -2.88 -8.89 12.48
N LYS A 147 -3.01 -7.64 12.02
CA LYS A 147 -4.31 -7.02 11.69
C LYS A 147 -5.04 -7.79 10.58
N TYR A 148 -4.32 -8.17 9.52
CA TYR A 148 -4.87 -8.95 8.41
C TYR A 148 -5.38 -10.32 8.87
N LYS A 149 -4.59 -11.06 9.65
CA LYS A 149 -4.97 -12.36 10.23
C LYS A 149 -6.25 -12.23 11.07
N LYS A 150 -6.33 -11.22 11.92
CA LYS A 150 -7.50 -10.95 12.77
C LYS A 150 -8.75 -10.69 11.92
N ALA A 151 -8.67 -9.77 10.96
CA ALA A 151 -9.79 -9.42 10.09
C ALA A 151 -10.26 -10.63 9.26
N ARG A 152 -9.32 -11.39 8.68
CA ARG A 152 -9.63 -12.59 7.89
C ARG A 152 -10.31 -13.67 8.74
N LYS A 153 -9.87 -13.88 9.98
CA LYS A 153 -10.51 -14.81 10.92
C LYS A 153 -11.93 -14.37 11.26
N GLN A 154 -12.15 -13.08 11.54
CA GLN A 154 -13.48 -12.54 11.83
C GLN A 154 -14.44 -12.71 10.66
N TYR A 155 -14.00 -12.38 9.45
CA TYR A 155 -14.78 -12.58 8.23
C TYR A 155 -15.14 -14.06 8.03
N MET A 156 -14.14 -14.95 8.11
CA MET A 156 -14.35 -16.40 7.96
C MET A 156 -15.35 -16.93 8.98
N ASN A 157 -15.22 -16.55 10.25
CA ASN A 157 -16.16 -16.93 11.30
C ASN A 157 -17.58 -16.42 10.97
N GLY A 158 -17.72 -15.17 10.54
CA GLY A 158 -19.01 -14.60 10.13
C GLY A 158 -19.64 -15.39 8.97
N MET A 159 -18.86 -15.72 7.94
CA MET A 159 -19.34 -16.52 6.81
C MET A 159 -19.77 -17.93 7.22
N LEU A 160 -19.02 -18.59 8.11
CA LEU A 160 -19.39 -19.90 8.62
C LEU A 160 -20.67 -19.86 9.47
N SER A 161 -20.84 -18.81 10.28
CA SER A 161 -22.06 -18.61 11.08
C SER A 161 -23.31 -18.43 10.21
N LEU A 162 -23.20 -17.82 9.03
CA LEU A 162 -24.34 -17.73 8.10
C LEU A 162 -24.88 -19.12 7.72
N HIS A 163 -24.01 -20.09 7.47
CA HIS A 163 -24.39 -21.45 7.11
C HIS A 163 -25.01 -22.24 8.28
N GLN A 164 -24.65 -21.89 9.52
CA GLN A 164 -25.24 -22.50 10.72
C GLN A 164 -26.67 -21.98 10.97
N VAL A 165 -26.94 -20.72 10.62
CA VAL A 165 -28.28 -20.12 10.74
C VAL A 165 -29.23 -20.66 9.66
N THR A 166 -28.76 -20.85 8.43
CA THR A 166 -29.61 -21.39 7.35
C THR A 166 -29.97 -22.87 7.53
N GLY A 167 -29.12 -23.65 8.21
CA GLY A 167 -29.40 -25.07 8.50
C GLY A 167 -30.42 -25.31 9.64
N CYS A 168 -30.80 -24.28 10.40
CA CYS A 168 -31.80 -24.38 11.46
C CYS A 168 -33.24 -24.18 10.98
N ASN A 169 -33.45 -23.65 9.77
CA ASN A 169 -34.80 -23.43 9.21
C ASN A 169 -35.36 -24.64 8.43
N GLU A 170 -34.56 -25.69 8.18
CA GLU A 170 -35.04 -26.90 7.48
C GLU A 170 -35.55 -28.01 8.42
N TYR A 171 -35.45 -27.82 9.74
CA TYR A 171 -35.95 -28.79 10.75
C TYR A 171 -36.88 -28.18 11.80
N ALA A 172 -37.45 -27.00 11.52
CA ALA A 172 -38.52 -26.41 12.32
C ALA A 172 -39.84 -26.46 11.54
N CYS A 173 -40.41 -27.67 11.43
CA CYS A 173 -41.82 -27.95 11.21
C CYS A 173 -42.14 -29.30 11.86
#